data_AF-A0A7W1M6W6-F1
#
_entry.id   AF-A0A7W1M6W6-F1
#
_cell.length_a   1.000
_cell.length_b   1.000
_cell.length_c   1.000
_cell.angle_alpha   90.00
_cell.angle_beta   90.00
_cell.angle_gamma   90.00
#
_symmetry.space_group_name_H-M   'P 1'
#
loop_
_entity.id
_entity.type
_entity.pdbx_description
1 polymer ?
#
loop_
_entity_poly.entity_id
_entity_poly.type
_entity_poly.pdbx_seq_one_letter_code
_entity_poly.pdbx_strand_id
1 'polypeptide(L)'
;MHISAISHTPPASDADTIAIGIFDGEGTPPEAPPEVGELISSGEARSAFKALALTHAEGKRWLTVGLGARGELSTERARVVASAAGARARELSTRALCWGFPAGAEPAIAAAIVEGT
;
A
#
# COMPACT_ATOMS: atom_id res chain seq x y z
N MET A 1 -16.02 -1.01 -11.49
CA MET A 1 -14.87 -1.41 -10.66
C MET A 1 -15.21 -2.75 -10.02
N HIS A 2 -14.32 -3.75 -10.12
CA HIS A 2 -14.50 -5.06 -9.52
C HIS A 2 -13.55 -5.19 -8.32
N ILE A 3 -14.06 -5.60 -7.17
CA ILE A 3 -13.30 -5.74 -5.93
C ILE A 3 -13.50 -7.16 -5.40
N SER A 4 -12.40 -7.81 -5.02
CA SER A 4 -12.39 -9.12 -4.41
C SER A 4 -11.29 -9.19 -3.36
N ALA A 5 -11.48 -10.03 -2.35
CA ALA A 5 -10.45 -10.35 -1.37
C ALA A 5 -9.73 -11.64 -1.75
N ILE A 6 -8.45 -11.74 -1.37
CA ILE A 6 -7.64 -12.96 -1.48
C ILE A 6 -7.03 -13.26 -0.10
N SER A 7 -6.72 -14.54 0.16
CA SER A 7 -6.09 -14.98 1.41
C SER A 7 -4.57 -15.17 1.29
N HIS A 8 -4.01 -15.01 0.09
CA HIS A 8 -2.59 -15.10 -0.19
C HIS A 8 -1.90 -13.75 0.03
N THR A 9 -0.56 -13.73 0.06
CA THR A 9 0.20 -12.49 0.13
C THR A 9 -0.02 -11.64 -1.14
N PRO A 10 0.05 -10.30 -1.06
CA PRO A 10 -0.10 -9.42 -2.22
C PRO A 10 0.76 -9.77 -3.44
N PRO A 11 2.07 -10.10 -3.30
CA PRO A 11 2.87 -10.50 -4.46
C PRO A 11 2.38 -11.77 -5.17
N ALA A 12 1.66 -12.67 -4.48
CA ALA A 12 1.08 -13.86 -5.09
C ALA A 12 -0.21 -13.58 -5.90
N SER A 13 -0.73 -12.35 -5.88
CA SER A 13 -1.89 -11.97 -6.69
C SER A 13 -1.53 -11.77 -8.17
N ASP A 14 -2.52 -11.84 -9.06
CA ASP A 14 -2.36 -11.51 -10.49
C ASP A 14 -2.31 -9.99 -10.77
N ALA A 15 -2.29 -9.15 -9.73
CA ALA A 15 -2.20 -7.71 -9.88
C ALA A 15 -0.84 -7.29 -10.44
N ASP A 16 -0.85 -6.30 -11.34
CA ASP A 16 0.37 -5.71 -11.89
C ASP A 16 0.91 -4.55 -11.03
N THR A 17 0.11 -4.09 -10.06
CA THR A 17 0.51 -3.11 -9.04
C THR A 17 0.12 -3.58 -7.64
N ILE A 18 1.07 -3.56 -6.72
CA ILE A 18 0.90 -3.85 -5.29
C ILE A 18 1.02 -2.53 -4.51
N ALA A 19 0.03 -2.21 -3.69
CA ALA A 19 0.08 -1.10 -2.74
C ALA A 19 0.34 -1.63 -1.33
N ILE A 20 1.31 -1.04 -0.61
CA ILE A 20 1.68 -1.42 0.75
C ILE A 20 1.79 -0.19 1.65
N GLY A 21 1.32 -0.32 2.88
CA GLY A 21 1.40 0.75 3.88
C GLY A 21 2.75 0.77 4.61
N ILE A 22 3.26 1.97 4.89
CA ILE A 22 4.46 2.17 5.73
C ILE A 22 4.08 3.01 6.95
N PHE A 23 4.35 2.47 8.14
CA PHE A 23 4.22 3.18 9.41
C PHE A 23 5.55 3.77 9.87
N ASP A 24 5.46 4.81 10.70
CA ASP A 24 6.62 5.43 11.32
C ASP A 24 7.40 4.42 12.17
N GLY A 25 8.70 4.26 11.87
CA GLY A 25 9.62 3.45 12.68
C GLY A 25 9.51 1.93 12.50
N GLU A 26 8.64 1.43 11.62
CA GLU A 26 8.43 -0.02 11.45
C GLU A 26 9.25 -0.65 10.30
N GLY A 27 9.88 0.17 9.45
CA GLY A 27 10.73 -0.29 8.36
C GLY A 27 9.95 -0.92 7.20
N THR A 28 10.58 -1.88 6.53
CA THR A 28 10.04 -2.54 5.33
C THR A 28 9.03 -3.61 5.72
N PRO A 29 7.81 -3.61 5.15
CA PRO A 29 6.85 -4.71 5.35
C PRO A 29 7.46 -6.08 4.97
N PRO A 30 7.25 -7.15 5.74
CA PRO A 30 7.91 -8.45 5.52
C PRO A 30 7.66 -9.08 4.15
N GLU A 31 6.51 -8.82 3.55
CA GLU A 31 6.11 -9.32 2.23
C GLU A 31 6.65 -8.48 1.06
N ALA A 32 7.34 -7.38 1.33
CA ALA A 32 7.87 -6.49 0.31
C ALA A 32 9.27 -6.92 -0.14
N PRO A 33 9.62 -6.74 -1.42
CA PRO A 33 10.91 -7.11 -1.97
C PRO A 33 12.00 -6.11 -1.53
N PRO A 34 13.30 -6.48 -1.66
CA PRO A 34 14.42 -5.67 -1.20
C PRO A 34 14.41 -4.22 -1.70
N GLU A 35 13.96 -3.98 -2.94
CA GLU A 35 13.90 -2.67 -3.59
C GLU A 35 12.96 -1.69 -2.85
N VAL A 36 11.96 -2.20 -2.12
CA VAL A 36 11.13 -1.36 -1.23
C VAL A 36 11.95 -0.90 -0.02
N GLY A 37 12.79 -1.77 0.53
CA GLY A 37 13.73 -1.41 1.59
C GLY A 37 14.76 -0.38 1.12
N GLU A 38 15.25 -0.52 -0.10
CA GLU A 38 16.15 0.47 -0.72
C GLU A 38 15.48 1.85 -0.81
N LEU A 39 14.23 1.94 -1.31
CA LEU A 39 13.46 3.19 -1.35
C LEU A 39 13.27 3.83 0.04
N ILE A 40 13.05 3.02 1.07
CA ILE A 40 12.89 3.52 2.45
C ILE A 40 14.24 4.08 2.93
N SER A 41 15.32 3.31 2.73
CA SER A 41 16.66 3.69 3.17
C SER A 41 17.22 4.93 2.46
N SER A 42 16.84 5.15 1.20
CA SER A 42 17.19 6.34 0.43
C SER A 42 16.34 7.57 0.80
N GLY A 43 15.25 7.38 1.53
CA GLY A 43 14.32 8.44 1.93
C GLY A 43 13.26 8.78 0.86
N GLU A 44 13.20 8.03 -0.23
CA GLU A 44 12.20 8.21 -1.29
C GLU A 44 10.82 7.71 -0.84
N ALA A 45 10.77 6.54 -0.20
CA ALA A 45 9.56 6.03 0.44
C ALA A 45 9.49 6.50 1.90
N ARG A 46 8.59 7.46 2.16
CA ARG A 46 8.40 8.05 3.49
C ARG A 46 7.16 7.48 4.16
N SER A 47 7.22 7.31 5.47
CA SER A 47 6.09 6.92 6.31
C SER A 47 5.08 8.06 6.54
N ALA A 48 5.45 9.31 6.26
CA ALA A 48 4.57 10.48 6.41
C ALA A 48 3.22 10.30 5.70
N PHE A 49 2.12 10.73 6.34
CA PHE A 49 0.77 10.49 5.87
C PHE A 49 0.55 10.93 4.40
N LYS A 50 0.05 10.00 3.57
CA LYS A 50 -0.17 10.14 2.12
C LYS A 50 1.09 10.29 1.26
N ALA A 51 2.29 10.14 1.82
CA ALA A 51 3.49 10.06 0.99
C ALA A 51 3.40 8.83 0.09
N LEU A 52 3.77 9.00 -1.17
CA LEU A 52 3.77 7.93 -2.17
C LEU A 52 5.17 7.81 -2.76
N ALA A 53 5.61 6.57 -2.96
CA ALA A 53 6.79 6.26 -3.76
C ALA A 53 6.55 4.96 -4.54
N LEU A 54 7.32 4.76 -5.60
CA LEU A 54 7.12 3.66 -6.53
C LEU A 54 8.46 3.02 -6.87
N THR A 55 8.54 1.70 -6.78
CA THR A 55 9.62 0.92 -7.37
C THR A 55 9.05 -0.19 -8.25
N HIS A 56 9.93 -0.85 -9.00
CA HIS A 56 9.62 -2.03 -9.78
C HIS A 56 10.46 -3.18 -9.25
N ALA A 57 9.80 -4.30 -8.93
CA ALA A 57 10.46 -5.48 -8.41
C ALA A 57 9.60 -6.71 -8.74
N GLU A 58 10.25 -7.84 -9.02
CA GLU A 58 9.58 -9.12 -9.31
C GLU A 58 8.54 -9.03 -10.45
N GLY A 59 8.80 -8.16 -11.44
CA GLY A 59 7.89 -7.95 -12.58
C GLY A 59 6.61 -7.17 -12.25
N LYS A 60 6.51 -6.59 -11.05
CA LYS A 60 5.34 -5.82 -10.58
C LYS A 60 5.75 -4.40 -10.19
N ARG A 61 4.77 -3.50 -10.14
CA ARG A 61 4.90 -2.17 -9.56
C ARG A 61 4.59 -2.22 -8.07
N TRP A 62 5.46 -1.65 -7.24
CA TRP A 62 5.30 -1.56 -5.80
C TRP A 62 5.10 -0.12 -5.38
N LEU A 63 3.86 0.22 -5.00
CA LEU A 63 3.45 1.54 -4.56
C LEU A 63 3.44 1.58 -3.03
N THR A 64 4.41 2.28 -2.44
CA THR A 64 4.45 2.49 -1.00
C THR A 64 3.54 3.65 -0.61
N VAL A 65 2.81 3.51 0.49
CA VAL A 65 1.87 4.50 0.98
C VAL A 65 2.16 4.81 2.45
N GLY A 66 2.60 6.04 2.74
CA GLY A 66 2.87 6.48 4.10
C GLY A 66 1.58 6.63 4.92
N LEU A 67 1.53 5.96 6.07
CA LEU A 67 0.37 5.92 6.97
C LEU A 67 0.52 6.84 8.19
N GLY A 68 1.73 7.29 8.48
CA GLY A 68 2.13 8.01 9.69
C GLY A 68 2.29 7.07 10.88
N ALA A 69 2.07 7.60 12.08
CA ALA A 69 2.12 6.82 13.30
C ALA A 69 0.99 5.78 13.36
N ARG A 70 1.29 4.58 13.85
CA ARG A 70 0.31 3.49 13.92
C ARG A 70 -0.95 3.84 14.72
N GLY A 71 -0.79 4.56 15.83
CA GLY A 71 -1.91 5.00 16.67
C GLY A 71 -2.85 6.02 16.00
N GLU A 72 -2.46 6.60 14.86
CA GLU A 72 -3.31 7.54 14.11
C GLU A 72 -4.14 6.86 13.02
N LEU A 73 -3.90 5.59 12.70
CA LEU A 73 -4.64 4.92 11.63
C LEU A 73 -6.11 4.74 12.01
N SER A 74 -6.95 5.62 11.48
CA SER A 74 -8.40 5.53 11.54
C SER A 74 -8.99 5.05 10.22
N THR A 75 -10.26 4.67 10.22
CA THR A 75 -11.02 4.36 8.99
C THR A 75 -10.99 5.53 8.01
N GLU A 76 -11.14 6.78 8.46
CA GLU A 76 -11.06 7.95 7.57
C GLU A 76 -9.68 8.10 6.94
N ARG A 77 -8.61 7.91 7.72
CA ARG A 77 -7.26 7.98 7.19
C ARG A 77 -6.98 6.84 6.22
N ALA A 78 -7.50 5.65 6.49
CA ALA A 78 -7.46 4.51 5.58
C ALA A 78 -8.16 4.81 4.25
N ARG A 79 -9.35 5.42 4.24
CA ARG A 79 -10.03 5.86 3.01
C ARG A 79 -9.20 6.86 2.21
N VAL A 80 -8.59 7.83 2.90
CA VAL A 80 -7.79 8.88 2.25
C VAL A 80 -6.55 8.31 1.58
N VAL A 81 -5.81 7.41 2.24
CA VAL A 81 -4.63 6.78 1.63
C VAL A 81 -5.01 5.79 0.53
N ALA A 82 -6.14 5.11 0.66
CA ALA A 82 -6.73 4.28 -0.39
C ALA A 82 -7.04 5.09 -1.64
N SER A 83 -7.70 6.24 -1.48
CA SER A 83 -7.99 7.17 -2.57
C SER A 83 -6.72 7.70 -3.23
N ALA A 84 -5.71 8.06 -2.44
CA ALA A 84 -4.43 8.53 -2.96
C ALA A 84 -3.71 7.45 -3.79
N ALA A 85 -3.67 6.21 -3.31
CA ALA A 85 -3.08 5.10 -4.06
C ALA A 85 -3.88 4.77 -5.32
N GLY A 86 -5.22 4.77 -5.23
CA GLY A 86 -6.11 4.55 -6.37
C GLY A 86 -5.95 5.62 -7.45
N ALA A 87 -5.80 6.89 -7.07
CA ALA A 87 -5.48 7.98 -7.99
C ALA A 87 -4.13 7.74 -8.69
N ARG A 88 -3.09 7.42 -7.92
CA ARG A 88 -1.77 7.12 -8.46
C ARG A 88 -1.75 5.90 -9.37
N ALA A 89 -2.49 4.84 -9.03
CA ALA A 89 -2.62 3.65 -9.86
C ALA A 89 -3.29 3.98 -11.21
N ARG A 90 -4.30 4.85 -11.23
CA ARG A 90 -4.93 5.35 -12.46
C ARG A 90 -3.94 6.14 -13.33
N GLU A 91 -3.15 7.03 -12.73
CA GLU A 91 -2.09 7.78 -13.44
C GLU A 91 -1.05 6.86 -14.09
N LEU A 92 -0.70 5.76 -13.39
CA LEU A 92 0.26 4.76 -13.87
C LEU A 92 -0.35 3.73 -14.82
N SER A 93 -1.61 3.89 -15.24
CA SER A 93 -2.32 2.92 -16.09
C SER A 93 -2.30 1.49 -15.52
N THR A 94 -2.47 1.35 -14.20
CA THR A 94 -2.64 0.05 -13.52
C THR A 94 -3.83 -0.73 -14.08
N ARG A 95 -3.60 -1.99 -14.45
CA ARG A 95 -4.69 -2.91 -14.84
C ARG A 95 -5.43 -3.44 -13.62
N ALA A 96 -4.70 -3.83 -12.58
CA ALA A 96 -5.22 -4.35 -11.33
C ALA A 96 -4.34 -3.92 -10.16
N LEU A 97 -4.96 -3.32 -9.14
CA LEU A 97 -4.31 -2.91 -7.90
C LEU A 97 -4.64 -3.91 -6.79
N CYS A 98 -3.62 -4.48 -6.16
CA CYS A 98 -3.78 -5.28 -4.95
C CYS A 98 -3.22 -4.51 -3.74
N TRP A 99 -4.04 -4.36 -2.70
CA TRP A 99 -3.60 -3.78 -1.43
C TRP A 99 -3.09 -4.88 -0.49
N GLY A 100 -1.89 -4.68 0.05
CA GLY A 100 -1.41 -5.36 1.24
C GLY A 100 -2.10 -4.80 2.47
N PHE A 101 -2.93 -5.64 3.09
CA PHE A 101 -3.64 -5.24 4.31
C PHE A 101 -2.64 -5.04 5.45
N PRO A 102 -2.63 -3.87 6.12
CA PRO A 102 -1.68 -3.62 7.20
C PRO A 102 -1.81 -4.67 8.30
N ALA A 103 -0.71 -5.34 8.64
CA ALA A 103 -0.71 -6.37 9.67
C ALA A 103 -1.25 -5.84 11.01
N GLY A 104 -2.12 -6.63 11.63
CA GLY A 104 -2.76 -6.30 12.91
C GLY A 104 -3.83 -5.21 12.85
N ALA A 105 -4.18 -4.68 11.67
CA ALA A 105 -5.26 -3.72 11.53
C ALA A 105 -6.64 -4.39 11.69
N GLU A 106 -7.61 -3.62 12.18
CA GLU A 106 -8.98 -4.10 12.36
C GLU A 106 -9.71 -4.29 11.03
N PRO A 107 -10.70 -5.20 10.94
CA PRO A 107 -11.49 -5.40 9.72
C PRO A 107 -12.13 -4.12 9.16
N ALA A 108 -12.46 -3.15 10.02
CA ALA A 108 -12.99 -1.85 9.60
C ALA A 108 -11.99 -1.05 8.72
N ILE A 109 -10.69 -1.24 8.92
CA ILE A 109 -9.65 -0.65 8.06
C ILE A 109 -9.69 -1.28 6.66
N ALA A 110 -9.92 -2.59 6.56
CA ALA A 110 -10.03 -3.27 5.27
C ALA A 110 -11.23 -2.74 4.48
N ALA A 111 -12.39 -2.59 5.15
CA ALA A 111 -13.57 -1.98 4.57
C ALA A 111 -13.30 -0.53 4.10
N ALA A 112 -12.62 0.26 4.93
CA ALA A 112 -12.23 1.63 4.57
C ALA A 112 -11.29 1.70 3.34
N ILE A 113 -10.34 0.75 3.21
CA ILE A 113 -9.47 0.69 2.03
C ILE A 113 -10.29 0.38 0.77
N VAL A 114 -11.24 -0.56 0.87
CA VAL A 114 -12.17 -0.90 -0.21
C VAL A 114 -13.03 0.31 -0.61
N GLU A 115 -13.60 1.03 0.36
CA GLU A 115 -14.43 2.21 0.13
C GLU A 115 -13.66 3.38 -0.50
N GLY A 116 -12.37 3.51 -0.21
CA GLY A 116 -11.55 4.61 -0.69
C GLY A 116 -10.90 4.40 -2.06
N THR A 117 -10.81 3.18 -2.57
CA THR A 117 -10.11 2.83 -3.84
C THR A 117 -11.04 2.95 -5.04
#